data_AF-A0A8S2U0E2-F1
#
_entry.id   AF-A0A8S2U0E2-F1
#
_cell.length_a   1.000
_cell.length_b   1.000
_cell.length_c   1.000
_cell.angle_alpha   90.00
_cell.angle_beta   90.00
_cell.angle_gamma   90.00
#
_symmetry.space_group_name_H-M   'P 1'
#
loop_
_entity.id
_entity.type
_entity.pdbx_description
1 polymer ?
#
loop_
_entity_poly.entity_id
_entity_poly.type
_entity_poly.pdbx_seq_one_letter_code
_entity_poly.pdbx_strand_id
1 'polypeptide(L)' 'TRIVGSVCEKNPVDEHPLNYDEYNPFDICAASYVLIYRYNI' A
#
# COMPACT_ATOMS: atom_id res chain seq x y z
N THR A 1 -3.55 13.68 -11.86
CA THR A 1 -2.34 12.98 -11.37
C THR A 1 -1.05 13.78 -11.52
N ARG A 2 -0.71 14.39 -12.67
CA ARG A 2 0.60 15.07 -12.89
C ARG A 2 1.02 16.09 -11.81
N ILE A 3 0.13 16.99 -11.39
CA ILE A 3 0.47 18.02 -10.38
C ILE A 3 0.73 17.35 -9.03
N VAL A 4 -0.16 16.45 -8.60
CA VAL A 4 -0.04 15.74 -7.31
C VAL A 4 1.26 14.94 -7.25
N GLY A 5 1.58 14.16 -8.29
CA GLY A 5 2.84 13.40 -8.36
C GLY A 5 4.07 14.30 -8.23
N SER A 6 4.09 15.43 -8.94
CA SER A 6 5.21 16.39 -8.85
C SER A 6 5.37 17.07 -7.49
N VAL A 7 4.32 17.08 -6.66
CA VAL A 7 4.39 17.57 -5.27
C VAL A 7 4.90 16.47 -4.35
N CYS A 8 4.40 15.23 -4.50
CA CYS A 8 4.85 14.07 -3.74
C CYS A 8 6.34 13.77 -3.94
N GLU A 9 6.86 13.89 -5.17
CA GLU A 9 8.27 13.67 -5.49
C GLU A 9 9.22 14.64 -4.76
N LYS A 10 8.74 15.81 -4.32
CA LYS A 10 9.56 16.78 -3.58
C LYS A 10 9.81 16.38 -2.12
N ASN A 11 8.95 15.52 -1.57
CA ASN A 11 9.10 14.97 -0.23
C ASN A 11 8.58 13.51 -0.24
N PRO A 12 9.37 12.56 -0.75
CA PRO A 12 8.95 11.17 -0.96
C PRO A 12 9.05 10.38 0.35
N VAL A 13 8.32 10.82 1.37
CA VAL A 13 8.31 10.22 2.70
C VAL A 13 6.87 10.01 3.12
N ASP A 14 6.57 8.78 3.56
CA ASP A 14 5.32 8.47 4.25
C ASP A 14 5.44 8.88 5.73
N GLU A 15 4.43 9.59 6.23
CA GLU A 15 4.38 10.03 7.62
C GLU A 15 4.05 8.87 8.57
N HIS A 16 3.28 7.89 8.09
CA HIS A 16 2.80 6.77 8.88
C HIS A 16 3.06 5.43 8.18
N PRO A 17 3.56 4.43 8.93
CA PRO A 17 3.67 3.09 8.39
C PRO A 17 2.28 2.49 8.19
N LEU A 18 2.09 1.81 7.06
CA LEU A 18 0.86 1.09 6.74
C LEU A 18 1.10 -0.41 6.80
N ASN A 19 0.07 -1.18 7.16
CA ASN A 19 0.08 -2.64 6.99
C ASN A 19 -0.26 -2.99 5.53
N TYR A 20 0.57 -2.49 4.61
CA TYR A 20 0.41 -2.62 3.17
C TYR A 20 1.79 -2.70 2.51
N ASP A 21 1.98 -3.70 1.66
CA ASP A 21 3.18 -3.88 0.84
C ASP A 21 2.73 -3.98 -0.62
N GLU A 22 3.14 -3.00 -1.43
CA GLU A 22 2.77 -2.88 -2.84
C GLU A 22 3.45 -3.93 -3.74
N TYR A 23 4.56 -4.50 -3.31
CA TYR A 23 5.32 -5.49 -4.09
C TYR A 23 4.91 -6.92 -3.78
N ASN A 24 4.24 -7.15 -2.65
CA ASN A 24 3.85 -8.48 -2.22
C ASN A 24 2.41 -8.81 -2.65
N PRO A 25 2.20 -9.81 -3.53
CA PRO A 25 0.86 -10.19 -3.94
C PRO A 25 -0.01 -10.61 -2.75
N PHE A 26 -1.20 -10.01 -2.65
CA PHE A 26 -2.18 -10.32 -1.62
C PHE A 26 -3.59 -10.43 -2.21
N ASP A 27 -4.47 -11.06 -1.43
CA ASP A 27 -5.91 -11.03 -1.64
C ASP A 27 -6.58 -10.33 -0.46
N ILE A 28 -7.74 -9.70 -0.67
CA ILE A 28 -8.47 -8.98 0.39
C ILE A 28 -9.53 -9.89 0.98
N CYS A 29 -9.55 -10.05 2.31
CA CYS A 29 -10.63 -10.78 2.98
C CYS A 29 -11.96 -10.01 2.85
N ALA A 30 -12.98 -10.63 2.26
CA ALA A 30 -14.28 -9.96 2.05
C ALA A 30 -15.06 -9.62 3.34
N ALA A 31 -14.71 -10.25 4.47
CA ALA A 31 -15.39 -10.04 5.74
C ALA A 31 -14.70 -8.99 6.63
N SER A 32 -13.37 -9.02 6.72
CA SER A 32 -12.58 -8.15 7.61
C SER A 32 -11.84 -7.03 6.89
N TYR A 33 -11.79 -7.08 5.55
CA TYR A 33 -11.09 -6.11 4.70
C TYR A 33 -9.60 -5.96 5.01
N VAL A 34 -8.98 -7.00 5.57
CA VAL A 34 -7.53 -7.08 5.76
C VAL A 34 -6.85 -7.80 4.59
N LEU A 35 -5.57 -7.51 4.41
CA LEU A 35 -4.74 -8.13 3.37
C LEU A 35 -4.29 -9.53 3.82
N ILE A 36 -4.40 -10.50 2.92
CA ILE A 36 -3.90 -11.87 3.08
C ILE A 36 -2.79 -12.06 2.04
N TYR A 37 -1.54 -12.06 2.49
CA TYR A 37 -0.38 -12.24 1.62
C TYR A 37 -0.22 -13.70 1.21
N ARG A 38 0.03 -13.96 -0.09
CA ARG A 38 -0.05 -15.32 -0.68
C ARG A 38 0.96 -16.33 -0.12
N TYR A 39 2.10 -15.87 0.38
CA TYR A 39 3.12 -16.74 0.99
C TYR A 39 2.85 -17.08 2.47
N ASN A 40 1.78 -16.55 3.05
CA ASN A 40 1.32 -16.86 4.41
C ASN A 40 0.13 -17.84 4.42
N ILE A 41 -0.04 -18.59 3.33
CA ILE A 41 -0.99 -19.70 3.17
C ILE A 41 -0.18 -20.98 3.02
#